data_AF-B0BIZ1-F1
#
_entry.id   AF-B0BIZ1-F1
#
_cell.length_a   1.000
_cell.length_b   1.000
_cell.length_c   1.000
_cell.angle_alpha   90.00
_cell.angle_beta   90.00
_cell.angle_gamma   90.00
#
_symmetry.space_group_name_H-M   'P 1'
#
loop_
_entity.id
_entity.type
_entity.pdbx_description
1 polymer ?
#
loop_
_entity_poly.entity_id
_entity_poly.type
_entity_poly.pdbx_seq_one_letter_code
_entity_poly.pdbx_strand_id
1 'polypeptide(L)'
;ALGIKMKDLRHPIPNWVTAGKTVRQLIEELQTFENLDMPVRISLDGGETHQGISLVMKRDNSLCLLVNSEAYYRTEWQAFKGSQSRDA
;
A
#
# COMPACT_ATOMS: atom_id res chain seq x y z
N ALA A 1 3.68 -21.56 -7.03
CA ALA A 1 3.12 -20.45 -7.81
C ALA A 1 2.36 -21.01 -9.00
N LEU A 2 1.03 -20.84 -9.05
CA LEU A 2 0.21 -21.27 -10.20
C LEU A 2 0.49 -20.30 -11.35
N GLY A 3 1.39 -20.69 -12.25
CA GLY A 3 1.73 -19.92 -13.44
C GLY A 3 0.65 -20.06 -14.50
N ILE A 4 -0.38 -19.21 -14.43
CA ILE A 4 -1.31 -19.02 -15.55
C ILE A 4 -0.48 -18.46 -16.71
N LYS A 5 -0.40 -19.19 -17.83
CA LYS A 5 0.30 -18.70 -19.01
C LYS A 5 -0.61 -17.64 -19.67
N MET A 6 -0.05 -16.52 -20.14
CA MET A 6 -0.84 -15.42 -20.77
C MET A 6 -1.82 -15.90 -21.86
N LYS A 7 -1.48 -17.01 -22.54
CA LYS A 7 -2.32 -17.68 -23.55
C LYS A 7 -3.64 -18.25 -23.03
N ASP A 8 -3.82 -18.34 -21.71
CA ASP A 8 -5.01 -18.90 -21.05
C ASP A 8 -5.99 -17.80 -20.58
N LEU A 9 -5.67 -16.51 -20.82
CA LEU A 9 -6.56 -15.39 -20.51
C LEU A 9 -7.72 -15.35 -21.52
N ARG A 10 -8.96 -15.42 -21.03
CA ARG A 10 -10.18 -15.29 -21.87
C ARG A 10 -10.31 -13.89 -22.51
N HIS A 11 -9.74 -12.87 -21.87
CA HIS A 11 -9.72 -11.49 -22.32
C HIS A 11 -8.39 -10.81 -21.96
N PRO A 12 -7.92 -9.84 -22.77
CA PRO A 12 -6.74 -9.04 -22.40
C PRO A 12 -7.01 -8.27 -21.11
N ILE A 13 -6.05 -8.28 -20.19
CA ILE A 13 -6.14 -7.47 -18.98
C ILE A 13 -5.88 -6.01 -19.38
N PRO A 14 -6.82 -5.09 -19.14
CA PRO A 14 -6.61 -3.69 -19.51
C PRO A 14 -5.41 -3.10 -18.78
N ASN A 15 -4.65 -2.23 -19.45
CA ASN A 15 -3.47 -1.59 -18.86
C ASN A 15 -3.81 -0.84 -17.57
N TRP A 16 -5.01 -0.27 -17.44
CA TRP A 16 -5.42 0.43 -16.22
C TRP A 16 -5.52 -0.49 -15.00
N VAL A 17 -5.74 -1.80 -15.20
CA VAL A 17 -5.77 -2.80 -14.12
C VAL A 17 -4.37 -3.10 -13.61
N THR A 18 -3.37 -3.12 -14.49
CA THR A 18 -2.01 -3.57 -14.15
C THR A 18 -1.01 -2.44 -13.92
N ALA A 19 -1.20 -1.28 -14.53
CA ALA A 19 -0.26 -0.17 -14.45
C ALA A 19 -0.36 0.64 -13.15
N GLY A 20 -1.53 0.62 -12.50
CA GLY A 20 -1.82 1.49 -11.36
C GLY A 20 -1.86 2.98 -11.74
N LYS A 21 -1.85 3.85 -10.72
CA LYS A 21 -1.77 5.30 -10.89
C LYS A 21 -0.32 5.77 -10.72
N THR A 22 0.09 6.77 -11.48
CA THR A 22 1.34 7.48 -11.20
C THR A 22 1.21 8.29 -9.91
N VAL A 23 2.35 8.62 -9.29
CA VAL A 23 2.38 9.51 -8.11
C VAL A 23 1.67 10.84 -8.38
N ARG A 24 1.84 11.40 -9.59
CA ARG A 24 1.18 12.66 -9.99
C ARG A 24 -0.34 12.53 -10.00
N GLN A 25 -0.87 11.51 -10.68
CA GLN A 25 -2.32 11.27 -10.75
C GLN A 25 -2.92 11.06 -9.35
N LEU A 26 -2.22 10.30 -8.49
CA LEU A 26 -2.67 10.10 -7.12
C LEU A 26 -2.73 11.43 -6.34
N ILE A 27 -1.69 12.26 -6.43
CA ILE A 27 -1.66 13.57 -5.75
C ILE A 27 -2.80 14.47 -6.24
N GLU A 28 -3.02 14.53 -7.55
CA GLU A 28 -4.10 15.33 -8.15
C GLU A 28 -5.47 14.91 -7.63
N GLU A 29 -5.72 13.60 -7.51
CA GLU A 29 -6.99 13.09 -6.94
C GLU A 29 -7.11 13.42 -5.45
N LEU A 30 -6.06 13.21 -4.65
CA LEU A 30 -6.08 13.55 -3.22
C LEU A 30 -6.34 15.04 -2.98
N GLN A 31 -5.82 15.91 -3.84
CA GLN A 31 -6.06 17.37 -3.76
C GLN A 31 -7.51 17.78 -4.02
N THR A 32 -8.36 16.88 -4.54
CA THR A 32 -9.80 17.17 -4.74
C THR A 32 -10.64 17.02 -3.48
N PHE A 33 -10.09 16.46 -2.40
CA PHE A 33 -10.79 16.25 -1.15
C PHE A 33 -10.88 17.56 -0.37
N GLU A 34 -12.05 17.85 0.20
CA GLU A 34 -12.28 19.06 0.99
C GLU A 34 -11.42 19.09 2.28
N ASN A 35 -11.26 17.93 2.92
CA ASN A 35 -10.47 17.77 4.13
C ASN A 35 -9.22 16.91 3.87
N LEU A 36 -8.07 17.57 3.77
CA LEU A 36 -6.78 16.90 3.55
C LEU A 36 -6.13 16.35 4.83
N ASP A 37 -6.72 16.59 6.00
CA ASP A 37 -6.24 16.05 7.29
C ASP A 37 -6.82 14.67 7.63
N MET A 38 -7.70 14.14 6.77
CA MET A 38 -8.29 12.82 6.98
C MET A 38 -7.24 11.70 6.83
N PRO A 39 -7.32 10.62 7.62
CA PRO A 39 -6.35 9.53 7.56
C PRO A 39 -6.47 8.75 6.25
N VAL A 40 -5.36 8.60 5.54
CA VAL A 40 -5.28 7.73 4.35
C VAL A 40 -5.00 6.29 4.77
N ARG A 41 -5.80 5.36 4.25
CA ARG A 41 -5.72 3.92 4.55
C ARG A 41 -5.77 3.12 3.25
N ILE A 42 -5.15 1.95 3.24
CA ILE A 42 -5.18 1.04 2.09
C ILE A 42 -6.09 -0.15 2.40
N SER A 43 -6.85 -0.58 1.40
CA SER A 43 -7.70 -1.77 1.44
C SER A 43 -7.46 -2.59 0.18
N LEU A 44 -7.57 -3.92 0.31
CA LEU A 44 -7.50 -4.86 -0.80
C LEU A 44 -8.85 -5.56 -1.07
N ASP A 45 -9.88 -5.24 -0.30
CA ASP A 45 -11.19 -5.89 -0.28
C ASP A 45 -12.35 -4.91 -0.45
N GLY A 46 -12.08 -3.73 -1.04
CA GLY A 46 -13.11 -2.71 -1.27
C GLY A 46 -13.51 -1.92 -0.02
N GLY A 47 -12.79 -2.09 1.09
CA GLY A 47 -12.92 -1.28 2.30
C GLY A 47 -13.42 -2.04 3.52
N GLU A 48 -13.72 -3.34 3.41
CA GLU A 48 -14.13 -4.17 4.55
C GLU A 48 -13.02 -4.26 5.60
N THR A 49 -11.77 -4.41 5.16
CA THR A 49 -10.58 -4.29 5.99
C THR A 49 -9.61 -3.27 5.40
N HIS A 50 -8.89 -2.58 6.29
CA HIS A 50 -7.96 -1.55 5.87
C HIS A 50 -6.85 -1.29 6.90
N GLN A 51 -5.67 -0.93 6.41
CA GLN A 51 -4.50 -0.63 7.23
C GLN A 51 -4.02 0.80 6.98
N GLY A 52 -3.39 1.41 7.99
CA GLY A 52 -2.77 2.71 7.82
C GLY A 52 -1.56 2.61 6.90
N ILE A 53 -1.27 3.66 6.14
CA ILE A 53 -0.02 3.75 5.38
C ILE A 53 0.96 4.55 6.25
N SER A 54 2.05 3.91 6.67
CA SER A 54 3.01 4.54 7.59
C SER A 54 4.27 5.05 6.88
N LEU A 55 4.58 4.52 5.70
CA LEU A 55 5.80 4.84 4.97
C LEU A 55 5.55 4.87 3.46
N VAL A 56 6.20 5.82 2.79
CA VAL A 56 6.26 5.90 1.34
C VAL A 56 7.74 5.78 0.95
N MET A 57 8.08 4.81 0.11
CA MET A 57 9.46 4.59 -0.31
C MET A 57 9.59 4.46 -1.83
N LYS A 58 10.76 4.84 -2.34
CA LYS A 58 11.14 4.61 -3.73
C LYS A 58 11.87 3.27 -3.85
N ARG A 59 11.48 2.43 -4.80
CA ARG A 59 12.16 1.18 -5.11
C ARG A 59 12.75 1.24 -6.52
N ASP A 60 14.05 0.96 -6.61
CA ASP A 60 14.80 0.80 -7.86
C ASP A 60 14.53 1.90 -8.90
N ASN A 61 14.38 3.14 -8.40
CA ASN A 61 14.02 4.35 -9.13
C ASN A 61 12.73 4.34 -9.98
N SER A 62 11.97 3.25 -9.99
CA SER A 62 10.86 3.02 -10.91
C SER A 62 9.51 2.92 -10.22
N LEU A 63 9.47 2.57 -8.94
CA LEU A 63 8.24 2.33 -8.20
C LEU A 63 8.16 3.18 -6.93
N CYS A 64 6.98 3.75 -6.70
CA CYS A 64 6.57 4.28 -5.42
C CYS A 64 5.82 3.19 -4.66
N LEU A 65 6.31 2.79 -3.50
CA LEU A 65 5.70 1.77 -2.66
C LEU A 65 5.15 2.41 -1.39
N LEU A 66 3.89 2.08 -1.09
CA LEU A 66 3.27 2.32 0.20
C LEU A 66 3.58 1.11 1.08
N VAL A 67 4.37 1.29 2.13
CA VAL A 67 4.85 0.20 2.98
C VAL A 67 4.45 0.42 4.43
N ASN A 68 4.61 -0.65 5.22
CA ASN A 68 4.13 -0.71 6.59
C ASN A 68 2.61 -0.45 6.67
N SER A 69 1.89 -1.15 5.79
CA SER A 69 0.43 -1.27 5.74
C SER A 69 -0.05 -2.55 6.40
N GLU A 70 0.68 -2.99 7.43
CA GLU A 70 0.36 -4.21 8.16
C GLU A 70 -0.64 -3.88 9.26
N ALA A 71 -1.39 -4.89 9.70
CA ALA A 71 -2.28 -4.78 10.84
C ALA A 71 -1.43 -4.75 12.13
N TYR A 72 -0.63 -3.69 12.33
CA TYR A 72 0.16 -3.52 13.55
C TYR A 72 -0.79 -3.36 14.74
N TYR A 73 -1.13 -4.48 15.36
CA TYR A 73 -1.84 -4.49 16.64
C TYR A 73 -0.84 -4.03 17.71
N ARG A 74 -1.30 -3.13 18.60
CA ARG A 74 -0.53 -2.39 19.61
C ARG A 74 0.52 -3.20 20.40
N THR A 75 0.34 -4.52 20.53
CA THR A 75 1.22 -5.41 21.29
C THR A 75 2.56 -5.69 20.61
N GLU A 76 2.60 -5.73 19.28
CA GLU A 76 3.84 -6.02 18.53
C GLU A 76 4.79 -4.81 18.54
N TRP A 77 4.24 -3.59 18.48
CA TRP A 77 5.04 -2.37 18.62
C TRP A 77 5.64 -2.23 20.03
N GLN A 78 4.89 -2.60 21.08
CA GLN A 78 5.41 -2.66 22.45
C GLN A 78 6.52 -3.71 22.59
N ALA A 79 6.36 -4.88 21.98
CA ALA A 79 7.39 -5.92 21.97
C ALA A 79 8.66 -5.48 21.23
N PHE A 80 8.52 -4.85 20.06
CA PHE A 80 9.63 -4.27 19.30
C PHE A 80 10.37 -3.16 20.06
N LYS A 81 9.64 -2.25 20.72
CA LYS A 81 10.26 -1.25 21.59
C LYS A 81 10.98 -1.90 22.77
N GLY A 82 10.38 -2.93 23.37
CA GLY A 82 10.97 -3.67 24.48
C GLY A 82 12.24 -4.44 24.12
N SER A 83 12.41 -4.90 22.88
CA SER A 83 13.64 -5.57 22.44
C SER A 83 14.80 -4.59 22.23
N GLN A 84 14.55 -3.39 21.70
CA GLN A 84 15.59 -2.37 21.52
C GLN A 84 16.16 -1.82 22.84
N SER A 85 15.39 -1.84 23.93
CA SER A 85 15.86 -1.37 25.25
C SER A 85 16.66 -2.40 26.04
N ARG A 86 16.76 -3.66 25.59
CA ARG A 86 17.55 -4.70 26.27
C ARG A 86 19.00 -4.79 25.78
N ASP A 87 19.32 -4.11 24.68
CA ASP A 87 20.63 -4.07 24.05
C ASP A 87 21.35 -2.71 24.24
N ALA A 88 20.92 -1.90 25.22
CA ALA A 88 21.49 -0.59 25.58
C ALA A 88 22.01 -0.55 27.02
#